data_AF-A0A7C4LCP3-F1
#
_entry.id   AF-A0A7C4LCP3-F1
#
_cell.length_a   1.000
_cell.length_b   1.000
_cell.length_c   1.000
_cell.angle_alpha   90.00
_cell.angle_beta   90.00
_cell.angle_gamma   90.00
#
_symmetry.space_group_name_H-M   'P 1'
#
loop_
_entity.id
_entity.type
_entity.pdbx_description
1 polymer ?
#
loop_
_entity_poly.entity_id
_entity_poly.type
_entity_poly.pdbx_seq_one_letter_code
_entity_poly.pdbx_strand_id
1 'polypeptide(L)'
;MFIFNPDRVAAAEAAGWRAYYDRDWPRLLGLIVSLSEAQFRIPLPISWLAAYHIVRASAAWAPLHHDLGLVRRHLERYYRIARRHSGLRFDPARAAQLEVRYWDVHRRLSMTGQADKAEFVEALTDLHAELFGLPPEQARESAEWRVRANNTVDAITGGTSADPAGDWRRLEEHLRQCYFSLARALARRAEVVPA
;
A
#
# COMPACT_ATOMS: atom_id res chain seq x y z
N MET A 1 11.76 -0.09 -18.20
CA MET A 1 11.93 0.78 -17.01
C MET A 1 10.55 1.03 -16.42
N PHE A 2 10.34 0.72 -15.15
CA PHE A 2 9.05 0.94 -14.48
C PHE A 2 8.96 2.43 -14.11
N ILE A 3 8.00 3.14 -14.70
CA ILE A 3 7.77 4.58 -14.47
C ILE A 3 6.28 4.73 -14.17
N PHE A 4 5.98 5.29 -13.01
CA PHE A 4 4.63 5.61 -12.57
C PHE A 4 4.56 7.09 -12.15
N ASN A 5 3.37 7.68 -12.18
CA ASN A 5 3.16 9.05 -11.76
C ASN A 5 2.88 9.08 -10.24
N PRO A 6 3.78 9.59 -9.39
CA PRO A 6 3.63 9.53 -7.94
C PRO A 6 2.42 10.32 -7.44
N ASP A 7 2.08 11.45 -8.06
CA ASP A 7 0.92 12.26 -7.66
C ASP A 7 -0.40 11.53 -7.95
N ARG A 8 -0.52 10.90 -9.13
CA ARG A 8 -1.74 10.12 -9.47
C ARG A 8 -1.93 8.92 -8.54
N VAL A 9 -0.84 8.24 -8.17
CA VAL A 9 -0.92 7.09 -7.26
C VAL A 9 -1.26 7.55 -5.84
N ALA A 10 -0.64 8.63 -5.35
CA ALA A 10 -0.94 9.19 -4.03
C ALA A 10 -2.41 9.61 -3.89
N ALA A 11 -2.93 10.35 -4.88
CA ALA A 11 -4.32 10.81 -4.86
C ALA A 11 -5.32 9.64 -4.93
N ALA A 12 -5.07 8.64 -5.79
CA ALA A 12 -5.94 7.48 -5.91
C ALA A 12 -5.90 6.60 -4.64
N GLU A 13 -4.76 6.49 -3.99
CA GLU A 13 -4.65 5.76 -2.73
C GLU A 13 -5.29 6.51 -1.55
N ALA A 14 -5.09 7.82 -1.42
CA ALA A 14 -5.76 8.65 -0.41
C ALA A 14 -7.29 8.54 -0.53
N ALA A 15 -7.80 8.65 -1.77
CA ALA A 15 -9.21 8.45 -2.05
C ALA A 15 -9.68 7.01 -1.73
N GLY A 16 -8.83 6.00 -1.99
CA GLY A 16 -9.11 4.61 -1.65
C GLY A 16 -9.22 4.39 -0.15
N TRP A 17 -8.29 4.93 0.63
CA TRP A 17 -8.33 4.84 2.09
C TRP A 17 -9.59 5.52 2.64
N ARG A 18 -9.94 6.70 2.11
CA ARG A 18 -11.19 7.39 2.47
C ARG A 18 -12.42 6.53 2.17
N ALA A 19 -12.50 5.94 0.98
CA ALA A 19 -13.60 5.05 0.60
C ALA A 19 -13.67 3.78 1.46
N TYR A 20 -12.53 3.20 1.85
CA TYR A 20 -12.48 2.05 2.75
C TYR A 20 -13.05 2.38 4.13
N TYR A 21 -12.66 3.52 4.71
CA TYR A 21 -13.17 3.97 6.01
C TYR A 21 -14.64 4.41 5.96
N ASP A 22 -15.07 5.03 4.85
CA ASP A 22 -16.48 5.34 4.58
C ASP A 22 -17.32 4.07 4.28
N ARG A 23 -16.70 2.88 4.26
CA ARG A 23 -17.30 1.58 3.86
C ARG A 23 -17.92 1.61 2.45
N ASP A 24 -17.46 2.52 1.61
CA ASP A 24 -17.85 2.67 0.21
C ASP A 24 -17.02 1.73 -0.67
N TRP A 25 -17.30 0.43 -0.55
CA TRP A 25 -16.64 -0.63 -1.32
C TRP A 25 -16.73 -0.45 -2.85
N PRO A 26 -17.85 0.01 -3.44
CA PRO A 26 -17.92 0.29 -4.87
C PRO A 26 -16.93 1.37 -5.31
N ARG A 27 -16.80 2.45 -4.53
CA ARG A 27 -15.85 3.53 -4.82
C ARG A 27 -14.40 3.08 -4.64
N LEU A 28 -14.11 2.30 -3.60
CA LEU A 28 -12.79 1.67 -3.40
C LEU A 28 -12.39 0.81 -4.61
N LEU A 29 -13.30 -0.02 -5.12
CA LEU A 29 -13.06 -0.84 -6.30
C LEU A 29 -12.72 0.01 -7.54
N GLY A 30 -13.50 1.06 -7.82
CA GLY A 30 -13.24 1.96 -8.95
C GLY A 30 -11.89 2.70 -8.85
N LEU A 31 -11.49 3.07 -7.64
CA LEU A 31 -10.21 3.74 -7.37
C LEU A 31 -9.02 2.80 -7.51
N ILE A 32 -9.12 1.56 -7.00
CA ILE A 32 -8.09 0.53 -7.20
C ILE A 32 -7.96 0.14 -8.67
N VAL A 33 -9.06 0.13 -9.43
CA VAL A 33 -9.04 -0.09 -10.88
C VAL A 33 -8.27 1.02 -11.60
N SER A 34 -8.53 2.28 -11.23
CA SER A 34 -7.87 3.45 -11.80
C SER A 34 -6.39 3.53 -11.42
N LEU A 35 -6.04 3.14 -10.19
CA LEU A 35 -4.67 3.05 -9.69
C LEU A 35 -3.90 1.91 -10.38
N SER A 36 -4.52 0.76 -10.60
CA SER A 36 -3.92 -0.38 -11.30
C SER A 36 -3.62 -0.07 -12.77
N GLU A 37 -4.49 0.68 -13.42
CA GLU A 37 -4.28 1.18 -14.79
C GLU A 37 -3.14 2.22 -14.81
N ALA A 38 -3.17 3.22 -13.93
CA ALA A 38 -2.19 4.29 -13.89
C ALA A 38 -0.78 3.85 -13.41
N GLN A 39 -0.70 2.92 -12.47
CA GLN A 39 0.55 2.47 -11.84
C GLN A 39 1.20 1.31 -12.59
N PHE A 40 0.41 0.36 -13.09
CA PHE A 40 0.91 -0.89 -13.64
C PHE A 40 0.53 -1.11 -15.11
N ARG A 41 -0.15 -0.16 -15.75
CA ARG A 41 -0.70 -0.29 -17.12
C ARG A 41 -1.52 -1.58 -17.28
N ILE A 42 -2.17 -2.01 -16.20
CA ILE A 42 -2.98 -3.22 -16.20
C ILE A 42 -4.22 -2.93 -17.06
N PRO A 43 -4.59 -3.84 -17.99
CA PRO A 43 -5.83 -3.71 -18.74
C PRO A 43 -7.02 -3.61 -17.79
N LEU A 44 -7.94 -2.68 -18.05
CA LEU A 44 -9.14 -2.44 -17.22
C LEU A 44 -9.84 -3.72 -16.72
N PRO A 45 -10.08 -4.77 -17.53
CA PRO A 45 -10.73 -6.00 -17.04
C PRO A 45 -9.92 -6.74 -15.96
N ILE A 46 -8.61 -6.67 -16.04
CA ILE A 46 -7.68 -7.32 -15.09
C ILE A 46 -7.52 -6.49 -13.82
N SER A 47 -7.62 -5.16 -13.92
CA SER A 47 -7.65 -4.25 -12.77
C SER A 47 -8.87 -4.53 -11.88
N TRP A 48 -10.02 -4.88 -12.47
CA TRP A 48 -11.20 -5.33 -11.71
C TRP A 48 -10.95 -6.61 -10.93
N LEU A 49 -10.24 -7.57 -11.53
CA LEU A 49 -9.89 -8.83 -10.86
C LEU A 49 -8.89 -8.59 -9.71
N ALA A 50 -7.92 -7.71 -9.89
CA ALA A 50 -6.99 -7.30 -8.84
C ALA A 50 -7.75 -6.62 -7.68
N ALA A 51 -8.62 -5.65 -7.99
CA ALA A 51 -9.45 -4.95 -7.02
C ALA A 51 -10.37 -5.90 -6.24
N TYR A 52 -10.96 -6.89 -6.91
CA TYR A 52 -11.75 -7.94 -6.27
C TYR A 52 -10.92 -8.73 -5.24
N HIS A 53 -9.71 -9.14 -5.59
CA HIS A 53 -8.87 -9.93 -4.68
C HIS A 53 -8.45 -9.15 -3.42
N ILE A 54 -8.04 -7.89 -3.56
CA ILE A 54 -7.62 -7.07 -2.41
C ILE A 54 -8.81 -6.73 -1.51
N VAL A 55 -9.98 -6.38 -2.07
CA VAL A 55 -11.19 -6.14 -1.27
C VAL A 55 -11.62 -7.40 -0.52
N ARG A 56 -11.56 -8.57 -1.16
CA ARG A 56 -11.86 -9.84 -0.48
C ARG A 56 -10.84 -10.20 0.59
N ALA A 57 -9.56 -9.87 0.39
CA ALA A 57 -8.53 -10.03 1.42
C ALA A 57 -8.81 -9.12 2.63
N SER A 58 -9.11 -7.84 2.41
CA SER A 58 -9.45 -6.90 3.48
C SER A 58 -10.72 -7.30 4.22
N ALA A 59 -11.77 -7.74 3.50
CA ALA A 59 -12.99 -8.24 4.10
C ALA A 59 -12.75 -9.52 4.93
N ALA A 60 -11.87 -10.41 4.46
CA ALA A 60 -11.48 -11.60 5.22
C ALA A 60 -10.61 -11.27 6.43
N TRP A 61 -9.83 -10.17 6.40
CA TRP A 61 -9.02 -9.68 7.52
C TRP A 61 -9.85 -8.94 8.56
N ALA A 62 -10.95 -8.28 8.19
CA ALA A 62 -11.75 -7.45 9.08
C ALA A 62 -12.20 -8.13 10.40
N PRO A 63 -12.62 -9.42 10.43
CA PRO A 63 -12.94 -10.12 11.67
C PRO A 63 -11.74 -10.28 12.61
N LEU A 64 -11.99 -10.28 13.93
CA LEU A 64 -10.97 -10.58 14.96
C LEU A 64 -10.48 -12.03 14.87
N HIS A 65 -11.38 -12.97 14.54
CA HIS A 65 -11.05 -14.34 14.18
C HIS A 65 -11.17 -14.50 12.66
N HIS A 66 -10.04 -14.46 11.96
CA HIS A 66 -9.99 -14.58 10.51
C HIS A 66 -9.14 -15.78 10.07
N ASP A 67 -9.46 -16.33 8.90
CA ASP A 67 -8.63 -17.34 8.25
C ASP A 67 -7.46 -16.66 7.53
N LEU A 68 -6.29 -16.67 8.17
CA LEU A 68 -5.03 -16.17 7.60
C LEU A 68 -4.69 -16.83 6.27
N GLY A 69 -5.05 -18.10 6.08
CA GLY A 69 -4.87 -18.82 4.83
C GLY A 69 -5.71 -18.23 3.71
N LEU A 70 -6.95 -17.82 4.00
CA LEU A 70 -7.83 -17.17 3.03
C LEU A 70 -7.31 -15.78 2.65
N VAL A 71 -6.88 -14.99 3.63
CA VAL A 71 -6.27 -13.66 3.41
C VAL A 71 -5.04 -13.79 2.50
N ARG A 72 -4.11 -14.69 2.85
CA ARG A 72 -2.89 -14.95 2.05
C ARG A 72 -3.21 -15.40 0.63
N ARG A 73 -4.18 -16.30 0.44
CA ARG A 73 -4.59 -16.76 -0.90
C ARG A 73 -5.11 -15.63 -1.78
N HIS A 74 -5.88 -14.69 -1.21
CA HIS A 74 -6.38 -13.54 -1.96
C HIS A 74 -5.26 -12.53 -2.27
N LEU A 75 -4.40 -12.23 -1.30
CA LEU A 75 -3.24 -11.35 -1.49
C LEU A 75 -2.26 -11.90 -2.53
N GLU A 76 -1.95 -13.19 -2.48
CA GLU A 76 -1.05 -13.82 -3.44
C GLU A 76 -1.62 -13.74 -4.87
N ARG A 77 -2.94 -13.93 -5.05
CA ARG A 77 -3.59 -13.75 -6.35
C ARG A 77 -3.52 -12.31 -6.84
N TYR A 78 -3.74 -11.34 -5.96
CA TYR A 78 -3.56 -9.91 -6.26
C TYR A 78 -2.14 -9.61 -6.74
N TYR A 79 -1.14 -10.02 -5.96
CA TYR A 79 0.27 -9.80 -6.29
C TYR A 79 0.73 -10.55 -7.54
N ARG A 80 0.15 -11.72 -7.83
CA ARG A 80 0.43 -12.45 -9.06
C ARG A 80 -0.06 -11.70 -10.30
N ILE A 81 -1.23 -11.08 -10.21
CA ILE A 81 -1.76 -10.20 -11.26
C ILE A 81 -0.87 -8.97 -11.40
N ALA A 82 -0.54 -8.31 -10.30
CA ALA A 82 0.33 -7.13 -10.29
C ALA A 82 1.70 -7.44 -10.93
N ARG A 83 2.35 -8.54 -10.55
CA ARG A 83 3.63 -8.98 -11.14
C ARG A 83 3.54 -9.22 -12.64
N ARG A 84 2.48 -9.90 -13.10
CA ARG A 84 2.30 -10.28 -14.51
C ARG A 84 2.25 -9.08 -15.46
N HIS A 85 1.73 -7.95 -14.98
CA HIS A 85 1.48 -6.77 -15.81
C HIS A 85 2.41 -5.59 -15.53
N SER A 86 2.95 -5.48 -14.31
CA SER A 86 3.89 -4.40 -13.92
C SER A 86 5.29 -4.55 -14.52
N GLY A 87 5.67 -5.77 -14.92
CA GLY A 87 7.05 -6.08 -15.33
C GLY A 87 8.05 -6.13 -14.15
N LEU A 88 7.58 -5.98 -12.91
CA LEU A 88 8.39 -6.13 -11.70
C LEU A 88 8.74 -7.61 -11.46
N ARG A 89 9.88 -7.86 -10.82
CA ARG A 89 10.43 -9.23 -10.58
C ARG A 89 10.41 -9.63 -9.11
N PHE A 90 9.31 -9.39 -8.40
CA PHE A 90 9.13 -9.82 -7.01
C PHE A 90 8.46 -11.20 -6.89
N ASP A 91 8.51 -11.82 -5.70
CA ASP A 91 7.77 -13.06 -5.41
C ASP A 91 6.37 -12.73 -4.83
N PRO A 92 5.26 -13.08 -5.52
CA PRO A 92 3.91 -12.83 -5.03
C PRO A 92 3.59 -13.47 -3.68
N ALA A 93 4.15 -14.65 -3.39
CA ALA A 93 3.91 -15.34 -2.13
C ALA A 93 4.65 -14.68 -0.98
N ARG A 94 5.84 -14.13 -1.24
CA ARG A 94 6.62 -13.35 -0.27
C ARG A 94 5.97 -11.98 -0.02
N ALA A 95 5.56 -11.28 -1.08
CA ALA A 95 4.82 -10.02 -0.97
C ALA A 95 3.54 -10.19 -0.13
N ALA A 96 2.77 -11.26 -0.35
CA ALA A 96 1.58 -11.55 0.44
C ALA A 96 1.89 -11.80 1.93
N GLN A 97 3.02 -12.44 2.26
CA GLN A 97 3.44 -12.65 3.65
C GLN A 97 3.84 -11.34 4.33
N LEU A 98 4.60 -10.49 3.63
CA LEU A 98 5.01 -9.19 4.12
C LEU A 98 3.82 -8.24 4.31
N GLU A 99 2.85 -8.28 3.40
CA GLU A 99 1.62 -7.50 3.52
C GLU A 99 0.79 -7.93 4.75
N VAL A 100 0.66 -9.24 5.01
CA VAL A 100 -0.02 -9.73 6.23
C VAL A 100 0.74 -9.32 7.49
N ARG A 101 2.07 -9.40 7.50
CA ARG A 101 2.90 -8.92 8.62
C ARG A 101 2.66 -7.44 8.87
N TYR A 102 2.62 -6.62 7.82
CA TYR A 102 2.26 -5.22 7.91
C TYR A 102 0.89 -5.03 8.57
N TRP A 103 -0.14 -5.73 8.10
CA TRP A 103 -1.51 -5.60 8.65
C TRP A 103 -1.59 -6.01 10.13
N ASP A 104 -0.86 -7.05 10.51
CA ASP A 104 -0.79 -7.52 11.90
C ASP A 104 -0.10 -6.50 12.82
N VAL A 105 1.08 -6.01 12.40
CA VAL A 105 1.83 -4.97 13.14
C VAL A 105 1.01 -3.70 13.27
N HIS A 106 0.34 -3.24 12.20
CA HIS A 106 -0.52 -2.07 12.23
C HIS A 106 -1.67 -2.26 13.22
N ARG A 107 -2.43 -3.37 13.13
CA ARG A 107 -3.53 -3.66 14.06
C ARG A 107 -3.06 -3.68 15.52
N ARG A 108 -1.97 -4.39 15.81
CA ARG A 108 -1.43 -4.50 17.18
C ARG A 108 -1.00 -3.14 17.72
N LEU A 109 -0.26 -2.36 16.95
CA LEU A 109 0.22 -1.04 17.37
C LEU A 109 -0.89 0.00 17.47
N SER A 110 -1.96 -0.11 16.69
CA SER A 110 -3.15 0.74 16.82
C SER A 110 -3.98 0.36 18.05
N MET A 111 -4.04 -0.92 18.42
CA MET A 111 -4.71 -1.38 19.65
C MET A 111 -3.96 -1.03 20.94
N THR A 112 -2.62 -1.12 20.93
CA THR A 112 -1.80 -0.82 22.13
C THR A 112 -1.57 0.67 22.34
N GLY A 113 -1.85 1.52 21.34
CA GLY A 113 -1.55 2.96 21.40
C GLY A 113 -0.04 3.25 21.50
N GLN A 114 0.81 2.29 21.13
CA GLN A 114 2.25 2.40 21.33
C GLN A 114 2.83 3.53 20.46
N ALA A 115 3.59 4.42 21.11
CA ALA A 115 4.22 5.57 20.45
C ALA A 115 5.39 5.16 19.55
N ASP A 116 6.08 4.07 19.91
CA ASP A 116 7.13 3.50 19.07
C ASP A 116 6.51 2.75 17.89
N LYS A 117 6.84 3.21 16.68
CA LYS A 117 6.41 2.64 15.40
C LYS A 117 7.61 2.10 14.60
N ALA A 118 8.77 1.88 15.22
CA ALA A 118 9.95 1.34 14.54
C ALA A 118 9.65 0.01 13.84
N GLU A 119 8.97 -0.90 14.52
CA GLU A 119 8.55 -2.20 13.95
C GLU A 119 7.61 -2.02 12.73
N PHE A 120 6.77 -0.97 12.74
CA PHE A 120 5.89 -0.65 11.63
C PHE A 120 6.69 -0.17 10.41
N VAL A 121 7.66 0.72 10.64
CA VAL A 121 8.57 1.19 9.59
C VAL A 121 9.34 0.01 8.99
N GLU A 122 9.82 -0.92 9.82
CA GLU A 122 10.53 -2.11 9.36
C GLU A 122 9.64 -3.02 8.49
N ALA A 123 8.43 -3.33 8.94
CA ALA A 123 7.51 -4.18 8.18
C ALA A 123 7.19 -3.59 6.79
N LEU A 124 6.98 -2.27 6.71
CA LEU A 124 6.76 -1.58 5.45
C LEU A 124 8.03 -1.46 4.61
N THR A 125 9.20 -1.33 5.24
CA THR A 125 10.49 -1.30 4.55
C THR A 125 10.72 -2.62 3.82
N ASP A 126 10.51 -3.75 4.51
CA ASP A 126 10.66 -5.09 3.93
C ASP A 126 9.70 -5.29 2.75
N LEU A 127 8.44 -4.85 2.90
CA LEU A 127 7.44 -4.91 1.85
C LEU A 127 7.85 -4.08 0.61
N HIS A 128 8.23 -2.83 0.80
CA HIS A 128 8.63 -1.95 -0.30
C HIS A 128 9.92 -2.44 -0.98
N ALA A 129 10.88 -2.94 -0.20
CA ALA A 129 12.10 -3.55 -0.71
C ALA A 129 11.80 -4.75 -1.62
N GLU A 130 10.91 -5.65 -1.19
CA GLU A 130 10.47 -6.80 -2.00
C GLU A 130 9.74 -6.36 -3.27
N LEU A 131 8.73 -5.49 -3.15
CA LEU A 131 7.88 -5.08 -4.27
C LEU A 131 8.63 -4.34 -5.37
N PHE A 132 9.50 -3.41 -5.00
CA PHE A 132 10.25 -2.59 -5.94
C PHE A 132 11.66 -3.13 -6.21
N GLY A 133 12.02 -4.26 -5.59
CA GLY A 133 13.34 -4.88 -5.68
C GLY A 133 14.46 -3.98 -5.16
N LEU A 134 14.18 -3.04 -4.26
CA LEU A 134 15.13 -2.06 -3.74
C LEU A 134 15.88 -2.60 -2.52
N PRO A 135 17.12 -2.15 -2.24
CA PRO A 135 17.75 -2.36 -0.95
C PRO A 135 16.90 -1.76 0.19
N PRO A 136 16.82 -2.41 1.38
CA PRO A 136 16.03 -1.91 2.50
C PRO A 136 16.35 -0.47 2.88
N GLU A 137 17.60 -0.04 2.77
CA GLU A 137 18.03 1.33 3.09
C GLU A 137 17.39 2.36 2.16
N GLN A 138 17.18 2.00 0.89
CA GLN A 138 16.54 2.86 -0.10
C GLN A 138 15.00 2.81 0.01
N ALA A 139 14.45 1.70 0.51
CA ALA A 139 13.02 1.55 0.76
C ALA A 139 12.56 2.23 2.06
N ARG A 140 13.46 2.43 3.03
CA ARG A 140 13.11 2.94 4.37
C ARG A 140 12.40 4.30 4.34
N GLU A 141 12.89 5.24 3.55
CA GLU A 141 12.29 6.58 3.46
C GLU A 141 10.81 6.51 3.03
N SER A 142 10.51 5.64 2.07
CA SER A 142 9.12 5.43 1.63
C SER A 142 8.25 4.80 2.72
N ALA A 143 8.80 3.86 3.50
CA ALA A 143 8.11 3.25 4.61
C ALA A 143 7.80 4.26 5.73
N GLU A 144 8.73 5.17 6.04
CA GLU A 144 8.51 6.23 7.05
C GLU A 144 7.37 7.17 6.65
N TRP A 145 7.32 7.59 5.38
CA TRP A 145 6.22 8.42 4.87
C TRP A 145 4.88 7.67 4.88
N ARG A 146 4.89 6.38 4.57
CA ARG A 146 3.71 5.51 4.63
C ARG A 146 3.18 5.35 6.06
N VAL A 147 4.07 5.18 7.05
CA VAL A 147 3.68 5.16 8.48
C VAL A 147 3.07 6.48 8.91
N ARG A 148 3.61 7.63 8.47
CA ARG A 148 3.01 8.95 8.75
C ARG A 148 1.60 9.07 8.17
N ALA A 149 1.37 8.61 6.95
CA ALA A 149 0.04 8.56 6.34
C ALA A 149 -0.92 7.69 7.17
N ASN A 150 -0.47 6.50 7.61
CA ASN A 150 -1.27 5.62 8.48
C ASN A 150 -1.62 6.27 9.83
N ASN A 151 -0.67 6.96 10.47
CA ASN A 151 -0.96 7.68 11.71
C ASN A 151 -1.99 8.80 11.50
N THR A 152 -1.94 9.50 10.36
CA THR A 152 -2.93 10.53 10.04
C THR A 152 -4.33 9.91 9.88
N VAL A 153 -4.46 8.76 9.21
CA VAL A 153 -5.78 8.12 9.06
C VAL A 153 -6.28 7.51 10.36
N ASP A 154 -5.40 6.96 11.19
CA ASP A 154 -5.74 6.44 12.51
C ASP A 154 -6.26 7.57 13.42
N ALA A 155 -5.69 8.78 13.34
CA ALA A 155 -6.18 9.95 14.09
C ALA A 155 -7.55 10.44 13.61
N ILE A 156 -7.83 10.39 12.29
CA ILE A 156 -9.15 10.70 11.73
C ILE A 156 -10.19 9.69 12.23
N THR A 157 -9.87 8.41 12.12
CA THR A 157 -10.82 7.31 12.35
C THR A 157 -11.01 7.01 13.84
N GLY A 158 -9.98 7.26 14.65
CA GLY A 158 -10.05 7.26 16.12
C GLY A 158 -10.76 8.47 16.71
N GLY A 159 -11.19 9.44 15.89
CA GLY A 159 -11.93 10.63 16.34
C GLY A 159 -11.10 11.65 17.12
N THR A 160 -9.76 11.54 17.10
CA THR A 160 -8.85 12.47 17.80
C THR A 160 -8.44 13.66 16.93
N SER A 161 -8.74 13.61 15.64
CA SER A 161 -8.48 14.68 14.68
C SER A 161 -9.43 15.88 14.87
N ALA A 162 -8.86 17.07 15.09
CA ALA A 162 -9.62 18.32 15.17
C ALA A 162 -10.06 18.89 13.80
N ASP A 163 -9.35 18.54 12.72
CA ASP A 163 -9.69 18.95 11.34
C ASP A 163 -9.53 17.75 10.37
N PRO A 164 -10.54 16.85 10.31
CA PRO A 164 -10.47 15.68 9.45
C PRO A 164 -10.23 16.01 7.97
N ALA A 165 -10.78 17.13 7.48
CA ALA A 165 -10.60 17.55 6.08
C ALA A 165 -9.17 18.04 5.80
N GLY A 166 -8.54 18.74 6.74
CA GLY A 166 -7.11 19.06 6.72
C GLY A 166 -6.23 17.82 6.84
N ASP A 167 -6.58 16.87 7.69
CA ASP A 167 -5.84 15.62 7.86
C ASP A 167 -5.87 14.74 6.61
N TRP A 168 -6.99 14.65 5.90
CA TRP A 168 -7.03 13.96 4.60
C TRP A 168 -6.07 14.58 3.58
N ARG A 169 -5.92 15.91 3.55
CA ARG A 169 -4.95 16.59 2.68
C ARG A 169 -3.50 16.32 3.09
N ARG A 170 -3.23 16.30 4.40
CA ARG A 170 -1.91 15.93 4.94
C ARG A 170 -1.54 14.49 4.59
N LEU A 171 -2.51 13.59 4.69
CA LEU A 171 -2.35 12.18 4.33
C LEU A 171 -1.97 12.02 2.86
N GLU A 172 -2.66 12.73 1.95
CA GLU A 172 -2.32 12.72 0.52
C GLU A 172 -0.89 13.19 0.28
N GLU A 173 -0.45 14.27 0.93
CA GLU A 173 0.93 14.76 0.84
C GLU A 173 1.94 13.72 1.37
N HIS A 174 1.65 13.06 2.50
CA HIS A 174 2.50 11.97 3.00
C HIS A 174 2.64 10.83 1.98
N LEU A 175 1.54 10.41 1.35
CA LEU A 175 1.58 9.40 0.30
C LEU A 175 2.36 9.89 -0.92
N ARG A 176 2.22 11.17 -1.30
CA ARG A 176 2.99 11.79 -2.38
C ARG A 176 4.48 11.71 -2.14
N GLN A 177 4.94 12.04 -0.92
CA GLN A 177 6.34 11.91 -0.52
C GLN A 177 6.82 10.45 -0.52
N CYS A 178 5.99 9.51 -0.06
CA CYS A 178 6.28 8.08 -0.12
C CYS A 178 6.55 7.61 -1.56
N TYR A 179 5.68 8.00 -2.50
CA TYR A 179 5.82 7.60 -3.89
C TYR A 179 6.96 8.32 -4.61
N PHE A 180 7.23 9.58 -4.26
CA PHE A 180 8.35 10.34 -4.80
C PHE A 180 9.70 9.75 -4.37
N SER A 181 9.83 9.32 -3.11
CA SER A 181 11.07 8.68 -2.64
C SER A 181 11.33 7.34 -3.33
N LEU A 182 10.29 6.53 -3.56
CA LEU A 182 10.36 5.30 -4.37
C LEU A 182 10.77 5.58 -5.81
N ALA A 183 10.13 6.55 -6.47
CA ALA A 183 10.46 6.91 -7.85
C ALA A 183 11.92 7.35 -7.98
N ARG A 184 12.40 8.16 -7.02
CA ARG A 184 13.81 8.60 -6.95
C ARG A 184 14.77 7.43 -6.72
N ALA A 185 14.44 6.49 -5.84
CA ALA A 185 15.25 5.30 -5.59
C ALA A 185 15.35 4.41 -6.85
N LEU A 186 14.24 4.21 -7.55
CA LEU A 186 14.19 3.44 -8.80
C LEU A 186 14.97 4.11 -9.93
N ALA A 187 14.90 5.44 -10.06
CA ALA A 187 15.68 6.18 -11.04
C ALA A 187 17.20 6.03 -10.81
N ARG A 188 17.65 6.20 -9.56
CA ARG A 188 19.06 6.02 -9.18
C ARG A 188 19.56 4.61 -9.46
N ARG A 189 18.74 3.59 -9.23
CA ARG A 189 19.10 2.20 -9.57
C ARG A 189 19.29 1.98 -11.07
N ALA A 190 18.44 2.60 -11.89
CA ALA A 190 18.54 2.50 -13.35
C ALA A 190 19.80 3.17 -13.90
N GLU A 191 20.34 4.18 -13.22
CA GLU A 191 21.61 4.83 -13.57
C GLU A 191 22.84 3.99 -13.18
N VAL A 192 22.75 3.21 -12.10
CA VAL A 192 23.87 2.43 -11.55
C VAL A 192 24.05 1.05 -12.21
N VAL A 193 23.01 0.51 -12.86
CA VAL A 193 23.08 -0.75 -13.60
C VAL A 193 23.14 -0.45 -15.10
N PRO A 194 24.34 -0.30 -15.71
CA PRO A 194 24.44 -0.25 -17.17
C PRO A 194 24.03 -1.63 -17.74
N ALA A 195 23.37 -1.57 -18.90
CA ALA A 195 22.77 -2.70 -19.60
C ALA A 195 23.71 -3.89 -19.83
#